data_AF-A0A956BAC4-F1
#
_entry.id   AF-A0A956BAC4-F1
#
_cell.length_a   1.000
_cell.length_b   1.000
_cell.length_c   1.000
_cell.angle_alpha   90.00
_cell.angle_beta   90.00
_cell.angle_gamma   90.00
#
_symmetry.space_group_name_H-M   'P 1'
#
loop_
_entity.id
_entity.type
_entity.pdbx_description
1 polymer ?
#
loop_
_entity_poly.entity_id
_entity_poly.type
_entity_poly.pdbx_seq_one_letter_code
_entity_poly.pdbx_strand_id
1 'polypeptide(L)'
;MRHRLSTLKSEGQALIRASEVLGDYLMDRIRRPDLDALVTHLAGRGLAASTINMTVQLAMSVVRDWWDDIGRPCPVRPPKPLKVPERTRKATLSAAEVQRLLEAAAAPERPRWVRPILLLMLSTGCRIGEATGLRWDDI
;
A
#
# COMPACT_ATOMS: atom_id res chain seq x y z
N MET A 1 -18.89 8.57 -3.58
CA MET A 1 -17.71 7.78 -3.99
C MET A 1 -17.55 6.62 -3.01
N ARG A 2 -17.71 5.34 -3.41
CA ARG A 2 -17.55 4.20 -2.48
C ARG A 2 -16.06 3.85 -2.37
N HIS A 3 -15.45 4.10 -1.22
CA HIS A 3 -14.07 3.69 -0.95
C HIS A 3 -13.96 2.16 -0.90
N ARG A 4 -12.90 1.59 -1.46
CA ARG A 4 -12.63 0.15 -1.30
C ARG A 4 -12.29 -0.13 0.16
N LEU A 5 -12.82 -1.21 0.74
CA LEU A 5 -12.53 -1.60 2.13
C LEU A 5 -11.02 -1.77 2.41
N SER A 6 -10.25 -2.22 1.41
CA SER A 6 -8.79 -2.32 1.52
C SER A 6 -8.09 -0.98 1.70
N THR A 7 -8.62 0.08 1.07
CA THR A 7 -8.15 1.46 1.21
C THR A 7 -8.43 1.95 2.62
N LEU A 8 -9.68 1.82 3.09
CA LEU A 8 -10.07 2.22 4.45
C LEU A 8 -9.24 1.50 5.52
N LYS A 9 -8.96 0.20 5.35
CA LYS A 9 -8.11 -0.56 6.26
C LYS A 9 -6.66 -0.03 6.28
N SER A 10 -6.09 0.23 5.11
CA SER A 10 -4.71 0.70 4.99
C SER A 10 -4.54 2.12 5.52
N GLU A 11 -5.46 3.02 5.18
CA GLU A 11 -5.51 4.40 5.66
C GLU A 11 -5.78 4.46 7.16
N GLY A 12 -6.76 3.70 7.66
CA GLY A 12 -7.04 3.61 9.10
C GLY A 12 -5.82 3.18 9.90
N GLN A 13 -5.07 2.18 9.41
CA GLN A 13 -3.84 1.75 10.07
C GLN A 13 -2.73 2.81 10.00
N ALA A 14 -2.64 3.58 8.92
CA ALA A 14 -1.72 4.70 8.82
C ALA A 14 -2.11 5.85 9.77
N LEU A 15 -3.40 6.16 9.89
CA LEU A 15 -3.89 7.17 10.83
C LEU A 15 -3.61 6.79 12.29
N ILE A 16 -3.81 5.52 12.66
CA ILE A 16 -3.44 5.01 14.00
C ILE A 16 -1.96 5.27 14.30
N ARG A 17 -1.08 5.02 13.32
CA ARG A 17 0.36 5.29 13.48
C ARG A 17 0.67 6.79 13.57
N ALA A 18 -0.02 7.61 12.79
CA ALA A 18 0.16 9.06 12.84
C ALA A 18 -0.33 9.64 14.18
N SER A 19 -1.44 9.14 14.72
CA SER A 19 -1.98 9.59 16.00
C SER A 19 -1.08 9.28 17.19
N GLU A 20 -0.19 8.28 17.10
CA GLU A 20 0.80 8.01 18.15
C GLU A 20 1.73 9.21 18.43
N VAL A 21 1.89 10.12 17.46
CA VAL A 21 2.76 11.31 17.59
C VAL A 21 1.96 12.61 17.50
N LEU A 22 0.98 12.67 16.58
CA LEU A 22 0.23 13.89 16.26
C LEU A 22 -1.16 13.92 16.89
N GLY A 23 -1.59 12.86 17.57
CA GLY A 23 -2.98 12.69 18.02
C GLY A 23 -3.47 13.77 18.98
N ASP A 24 -2.56 14.31 19.80
CA ASP A 24 -2.88 15.35 20.79
C ASP A 24 -2.70 16.78 20.26
N TYR A 25 -2.26 16.94 19.01
CA TYR A 25 -2.04 18.25 18.41
C TYR A 25 -3.33 18.79 17.81
N LEU A 26 -3.58 20.08 18.02
CA LEU A 26 -4.52 20.81 17.18
C LEU A 26 -3.95 20.93 15.75
N MET A 27 -4.81 20.84 14.74
CA MET A 27 -4.40 20.85 13.33
C MET A 27 -3.61 22.11 12.94
N ASP A 28 -3.96 23.26 13.51
CA ASP A 28 -3.26 24.54 13.31
C ASP A 28 -1.93 24.64 14.06
N ARG A 29 -1.61 23.67 14.92
CA ARG A 29 -0.36 23.58 15.70
C ARG A 29 0.63 22.56 15.16
N ILE A 30 0.22 21.70 14.23
CA ILE A 30 1.15 20.79 13.55
C ILE A 30 2.15 21.61 12.72
N ARG A 31 3.44 21.33 12.90
CA ARG A 31 4.54 21.95 12.18
C ARG A 31 5.41 20.89 11.53
N ARG A 32 6.36 21.36 10.71
CA ARG A 32 7.33 20.49 10.05
C ARG A 32 8.14 19.63 11.06
N PRO A 33 8.63 20.14 12.20
CA PRO A 33 9.33 19.32 13.18
C PRO A 33 8.50 18.16 13.73
N ASP A 34 7.18 18.31 13.86
CA ASP A 34 6.31 17.23 14.35
C ASP A 34 6.19 16.09 13.32
N LEU A 35 6.24 16.42 12.03
CA LEU A 35 6.29 15.42 10.96
C LEU A 35 7.65 14.72 10.90
N ASP A 36 8.74 15.46 11.14
CA ASP A 36 10.08 14.88 11.25
C ASP A 36 10.18 13.96 12.49
N ALA A 37 9.49 14.32 13.59
CA ALA A 37 9.34 13.47 14.77
C ALA A 37 8.52 12.21 14.45
N LEU A 38 7.45 12.32 13.67
CA LEU A 38 6.69 11.16 13.19
C LEU A 38 7.57 10.23 12.34
N VAL A 39 8.37 10.76 11.42
CA VAL A 39 9.32 9.97 10.63
C VAL A 39 10.30 9.23 11.55
N THR A 40 10.88 9.92 12.53
CA THR A 40 11.82 9.36 13.50
C THR A 40 11.18 8.26 14.34
N HIS A 41 9.96 8.48 14.84
CA HIS A 41 9.20 7.50 15.62
C HIS A 41 8.94 6.22 14.81
N LEU A 42 8.44 6.35 13.58
CA LEU A 42 8.13 5.20 12.74
C LEU A 42 9.40 4.45 12.27
N ALA A 43 10.51 5.16 12.08
CA ALA A 43 11.81 4.56 11.82
C ALA A 43 12.34 3.79 13.04
N GLY A 44 12.19 4.34 14.25
CA GLY A 44 12.53 3.67 15.50
C GLY A 44 11.74 2.38 15.74
N ARG A 45 10.51 2.29 15.19
CA ARG A 45 9.70 1.07 15.16
C ARG A 45 10.13 0.04 14.09
N GLY A 46 11.13 0.34 13.28
CA GLY A 46 11.62 -0.55 12.23
C GLY A 46 10.68 -0.68 11.02
N LEU A 47 9.79 0.29 10.78
CA LEU A 47 8.89 0.23 9.62
C LEU A 47 9.65 0.49 8.30
N ALA A 48 9.19 -0.13 7.22
CA ALA A 48 9.76 0.07 5.90
C ALA A 48 9.57 1.53 5.43
N ALA A 49 10.56 2.08 4.72
CA ALA A 49 10.54 3.45 4.20
C ALA A 49 9.27 3.79 3.40
N SER A 50 8.73 2.84 2.62
CA SER A 50 7.47 3.00 1.89
C SER A 50 6.26 3.16 2.81
N THR A 51 6.24 2.45 3.94
CA THR A 51 5.17 2.53 4.95
C THR A 51 5.24 3.86 5.69
N ILE A 52 6.45 4.31 6.04
CA ILE A 52 6.68 5.62 6.67
C ILE A 52 6.21 6.73 5.73
N ASN A 53 6.67 6.72 4.47
CA ASN A 53 6.29 7.71 3.47
C ASN A 53 4.77 7.76 3.28
N MET A 54 4.10 6.60 3.14
CA MET A 54 2.64 6.54 3.02
C MET A 54 1.94 7.14 4.25
N THR A 55 2.40 6.79 5.45
CA THR A 55 1.80 7.28 6.70
C THR A 55 1.92 8.80 6.82
N VAL A 56 3.11 9.34 6.55
CA VAL A 56 3.38 10.78 6.61
C VAL A 56 2.61 11.54 5.53
N GLN A 57 2.51 11.00 4.32
CA GLN A 57 1.71 11.62 3.25
C GLN A 57 0.23 11.65 3.59
N LEU A 58 -0.32 10.58 4.19
CA LEU A 58 -1.71 10.56 4.63
C LEU A 58 -1.96 11.58 5.74
N ALA A 59 -1.10 11.65 6.76
CA ALA A 59 -1.19 12.67 7.81
C ALA A 59 -1.15 14.09 7.20
N MET A 60 -0.28 14.32 6.22
CA MET A 60 -0.20 15.59 5.51
C MET A 60 -1.42 15.90 4.63
N SER A 61 -2.09 14.89 4.09
CA SER A 61 -3.37 15.07 3.42
C SER A 61 -4.40 15.60 4.40
N VAL A 62 -4.55 14.94 5.56
CA VAL A 62 -5.52 15.35 6.59
C VAL A 62 -5.27 16.78 7.07
N VAL A 63 -4.01 17.14 7.33
CA VAL A 63 -3.65 18.52 7.73
C VAL A 63 -4.02 19.50 6.61
N ARG A 64 -3.73 19.19 5.35
CA ARG A 64 -4.04 20.05 4.22
C ARG A 64 -5.55 20.22 4.03
N ASP A 65 -6.30 19.13 4.09
CA ASP A 65 -7.75 19.12 3.97
C ASP A 65 -8.38 20.03 5.05
N TRP A 66 -7.88 19.97 6.29
CA TRP A 66 -8.33 20.86 7.37
C TRP A 66 -8.04 22.35 7.09
N TRP A 67 -6.87 22.68 6.53
CA TRP A 67 -6.52 24.06 6.17
C TRP A 67 -7.39 24.57 5.01
N ASP A 68 -7.67 23.71 4.04
CA ASP A 68 -8.56 24.00 2.91
C ASP A 68 -10.01 24.22 3.39
N ASP A 69 -10.49 23.43 4.35
CA ASP A 69 -11.82 23.57 4.96
C ASP A 69 -12.02 24.94 5.64
N ILE A 70 -10.95 25.52 6.22
CA ILE A 70 -11.00 26.87 6.80
C ILE A 70 -10.62 27.98 5.81
N GLY A 71 -10.46 27.64 4.52
CA GLY A 71 -10.20 28.58 3.43
C GLY A 71 -8.82 29.25 3.49
N ARG A 72 -7.81 28.59 4.06
CA ARG A 72 -6.46 29.14 4.23
C ARG A 72 -5.40 28.20 3.66
N PRO A 73 -4.31 28.72 3.07
CA PRO A 73 -3.25 27.86 2.56
C PRO A 73 -2.54 27.15 3.72
N CYS A 74 -2.34 25.83 3.58
CA CYS A 74 -1.58 25.04 4.55
C CYS A 74 -0.11 25.54 4.62
N PRO A 75 0.36 26.04 5.78
CA PRO A 75 1.72 26.55 5.93
C PRO A 75 2.76 25.42 6.09
N VAL A 76 2.31 24.19 6.30
CA VAL A 76 3.16 23.05 6.62
C VAL A 76 3.64 22.37 5.34
N ARG A 77 4.96 22.27 5.18
CA ARG A 77 5.56 21.52 4.08
C ARG A 77 5.84 20.09 4.52
N PRO A 78 5.59 19.06 3.67
CA PRO A 78 5.89 17.68 4.01
C PRO A 78 7.41 17.48 4.16
N PRO A 79 7.85 16.50 4.96
CA PRO A 79 9.24 16.08 4.99
C PRO A 79 9.68 15.46 3.68
N LYS A 80 10.99 15.49 3.45
CA LYS A 80 11.58 14.81 2.29
C LYS A 80 11.28 13.31 2.42
N PRO A 81 10.69 12.66 1.40
CA PRO A 81 10.43 11.23 1.46
C PRO A 81 11.72 10.45 1.70
N LEU A 82 11.63 9.42 2.53
CA LEU A 82 12.72 8.47 2.72
C LEU A 82 13.01 7.73 1.42
N LYS A 83 14.29 7.46 1.15
CA LYS A 83 14.69 6.66 0.00
C LYS A 83 14.14 5.25 0.18
N VAL A 84 13.19 4.88 -0.67
CA VAL A 84 12.76 3.49 -0.77
C VAL A 84 13.83 2.76 -1.57
N PRO A 85 14.50 1.74 -1.00
CA PRO A 85 15.45 0.96 -1.78
C PRO A 85 14.73 0.44 -3.01
N GLU A 86 15.39 0.53 -4.16
CA GLU A 86 14.85 -0.03 -5.39
C GLU A 86 14.52 -1.48 -5.10
N ARG A 87 13.24 -1.83 -5.22
CA ARG A 87 12.83 -3.23 -5.11
C ARG A 87 13.64 -3.91 -6.19
N THR A 88 14.56 -4.79 -5.82
CA THR A 88 15.19 -5.72 -6.75
C THR A 88 14.05 -6.25 -7.61
N ARG A 89 14.10 -5.91 -8.89
CA ARG A 89 13.04 -6.18 -9.86
C ARG A 89 12.61 -7.61 -9.59
N LYS A 90 11.36 -7.82 -9.14
CA LYS A 90 10.89 -9.18 -8.77
C LYS A 90 11.28 -10.08 -9.94
N ALA A 91 12.09 -11.10 -9.66
CA ALA A 91 12.60 -11.97 -10.70
C ALA A 91 11.42 -12.46 -11.54
N THR A 92 11.44 -12.15 -12.84
CA THR A 92 10.47 -12.69 -13.78
C THR A 92 10.79 -14.15 -13.97
N LEU A 93 9.76 -15.01 -13.93
CA LEU A 93 9.97 -16.43 -14.21
C LEU A 93 10.35 -16.60 -15.69
N SER A 94 11.41 -17.34 -15.94
CA SER A 94 11.74 -17.88 -17.26
C SER A 94 10.69 -18.89 -17.72
N ALA A 95 10.66 -19.20 -19.01
CA ALA A 95 9.75 -20.20 -19.56
C ALA A 95 9.89 -21.57 -18.87
N ALA A 96 11.12 -21.98 -18.54
CA ALA A 96 11.39 -23.23 -17.83
C ALA A 96 10.87 -23.18 -16.37
N GLU A 97 10.95 -22.04 -15.69
CA GLU A 97 10.38 -21.87 -14.35
C GLU A 97 8.85 -21.86 -14.36
N VAL A 98 8.24 -21.24 -15.38
CA VAL A 98 6.79 -21.29 -15.59
C VAL A 98 6.33 -22.73 -15.78
N GLN A 99 7.04 -23.51 -16.59
CA GLN A 99 6.70 -24.91 -16.82
C GLN A 99 6.77 -25.73 -15.52
N ARG A 100 7.86 -25.59 -14.75
CA ARG A 100 7.99 -26.24 -13.44
C ARG A 100 6.92 -25.81 -12.44
N LEU A 101 6.53 -24.54 -12.46
CA LEU A 101 5.45 -24.02 -11.62
C LEU A 101 4.10 -24.68 -11.99
N LEU A 102 3.80 -24.81 -13.28
CA LEU A 102 2.55 -25.43 -13.75
C LEU A 102 2.52 -26.95 -13.46
N GLU A 103 3.66 -27.62 -13.55
CA GLU A 103 3.81 -29.04 -13.17
C GLU A 103 3.60 -29.24 -11.66
N ALA A 104 4.26 -28.42 -10.82
CA ALA A 104 4.06 -28.45 -9.38
C ALA A 104 2.62 -28.10 -8.97
N ALA A 105 1.95 -27.23 -9.71
CA ALA A 105 0.55 -26.91 -9.52
C ALA A 105 -0.41 -28.03 -9.95
N ALA A 106 0.04 -28.96 -10.80
CA ALA A 106 -0.73 -30.12 -11.25
C ALA A 106 -0.67 -31.30 -10.26
N ALA A 107 0.19 -31.23 -9.25
CA ALA A 107 0.44 -32.34 -8.35
C ALA A 107 -0.81 -32.72 -7.53
N PRO A 108 -1.05 -34.01 -7.24
CA PRO A 108 -2.29 -34.48 -6.62
C PRO A 108 -2.63 -33.85 -5.26
N GLU A 109 -1.61 -33.43 -4.52
CA GLU A 109 -1.75 -32.75 -3.22
C GLU A 109 -2.20 -31.29 -3.32
N ARG A 110 -2.23 -30.71 -4.53
CA ARG A 110 -2.67 -29.34 -4.76
C ARG A 110 -4.16 -29.27 -5.09
N PRO A 111 -4.87 -28.21 -4.65
CA PRO A 111 -6.25 -28.01 -5.07
C PRO A 111 -6.34 -27.90 -6.60
N ARG A 112 -7.33 -28.60 -7.19
CA ARG A 112 -7.50 -28.72 -8.65
C ARG A 112 -7.62 -27.38 -9.40
N TRP A 113 -8.05 -26.32 -8.69
CA TRP A 113 -8.21 -24.98 -9.25
C TRP A 113 -6.90 -24.18 -9.39
N VAL A 114 -5.81 -24.60 -8.72
CA VAL A 114 -4.54 -23.84 -8.70
C VAL A 114 -3.89 -23.78 -10.08
N ARG A 115 -3.83 -24.90 -10.81
CA ARG A 115 -3.23 -24.91 -12.14
C ARG A 115 -4.03 -24.06 -13.16
N PRO A 116 -5.37 -24.18 -13.27
CA PRO A 116 -6.17 -23.32 -14.15
C PRO A 116 -6.03 -21.83 -13.85
N ILE A 117 -6.06 -21.40 -12.57
CA ILE A 117 -5.95 -19.97 -12.22
C ILE A 117 -4.56 -19.42 -12.58
N LEU A 118 -3.49 -20.19 -12.35
CA LEU A 118 -2.13 -19.79 -12.73
C LEU A 118 -2.00 -19.69 -14.25
N LEU A 119 -2.54 -20.64 -14.99
CA LEU A 119 -2.52 -20.63 -16.45
C LEU A 119 -3.24 -19.39 -16.99
N LEU A 120 -4.45 -19.09 -16.49
CA LEU A 120 -5.20 -17.88 -16.85
C LEU A 120 -4.38 -16.61 -16.61
N MET A 121 -3.78 -16.46 -15.42
CA MET A 121 -2.99 -15.28 -15.07
C MET A 121 -1.72 -15.15 -15.90
N LEU A 122 -1.02 -16.26 -16.19
CA LEU A 122 0.18 -16.28 -17.02
C LEU A 122 -0.13 -15.94 -18.49
N SER A 123 -1.28 -16.37 -19.00
CA SER A 123 -1.70 -16.13 -20.39
C SER A 123 -2.30 -14.75 -20.62
N THR A 124 -2.93 -14.14 -19.62
CA THR A 124 -3.67 -12.87 -19.77
C THR A 124 -2.99 -11.67 -19.08
N GLY A 125 -2.11 -11.93 -18.11
CA GLY A 125 -1.52 -10.88 -17.28
C GLY A 125 -2.48 -10.25 -16.26
N CYS A 126 -3.67 -10.81 -16.07
CA CYS A 126 -4.64 -10.29 -15.10
C CYS A 126 -4.13 -10.40 -13.65
N ARG A 127 -4.59 -9.49 -12.79
CA ARG A 127 -4.30 -9.54 -11.35
C ARG A 127 -5.08 -10.67 -10.69
N ILE A 128 -4.58 -11.20 -9.58
CA ILE A 128 -5.27 -12.28 -8.84
C ILE A 128 -6.73 -11.94 -8.49
N GLY A 129 -7.02 -10.68 -8.16
CA GLY A 129 -8.39 -10.23 -7.86
C GLY A 129 -9.31 -10.17 -9.09
N GLU A 130 -8.73 -9.97 -10.28
CA GLU A 130 -9.46 -10.02 -11.55
C GLU A 130 -9.73 -11.50 -11.93
N ALA A 131 -8.69 -12.35 -11.87
CA ALA A 131 -8.80 -13.78 -12.15
C ALA A 131 -9.82 -14.50 -11.25
N THR A 132 -9.83 -14.18 -9.95
CA THR A 132 -10.76 -14.79 -8.97
C THR A 132 -12.15 -14.16 -8.96
N GLY A 133 -12.31 -12.99 -9.58
CA GLY A 133 -13.59 -12.29 -9.70
C GLY A 133 -14.37 -12.61 -10.99
N LEU A 134 -13.75 -13.31 -11.93
CA LEU A 134 -14.31 -13.64 -13.24
C LEU A 134 -15.56 -14.54 -13.10
N ARG A 135 -16.58 -14.24 -13.90
CA ARG A 135 -17.84 -14.98 -14.00
C ARG A 135 -17.99 -15.57 -15.39
N TRP A 136 -18.85 -16.58 -15.53
CA TRP A 136 -19.16 -17.16 -16.83
C TRP A 136 -19.80 -16.16 -17.79
N ASP A 137 -20.54 -15.16 -17.28
CA ASP A 137 -21.15 -14.09 -18.07
C ASP A 137 -20.12 -13.05 -18.59
N ASP A 138 -18.85 -13.12 -18.16
CA ASP A 138 -17.78 -12.23 -18.63
C ASP A 138 -17.10 -12.74 -19.92
N ILE A 139 -17.51 -13.90 -20.45
CA ILE A 139 -16.94 -14.58 -21.63
C ILE A 139 -18.00 -14.73 -22.73
#